data_AF-A0A8C8ZRZ4-F1
#
_entry.id   AF-A0A8C8ZRZ4-F1
#
_cell.length_a   1.000
_cell.length_b   1.000
_cell.length_c   1.000
_cell.angle_alpha   90.00
_cell.angle_beta   90.00
_cell.angle_gamma   90.00
#
_symmetry.space_group_name_H-M   'P 1'
#
loop_
_entity.id
_entity.type
_entity.pdbx_description
1 polymer ?
#
loop_
_entity_poly.entity_id
_entity_poly.type
_entity_poly.pdbx_seq_one_letter_code
_entity_poly.pdbx_strand_id
1 'polypeptide(L)'
;LQMIAFARIFCKGQVSTATFLESCGVADLITTCYRGQNGRVLKAFATIVKTTEELEKDMLNRQKLHGPQTSTEVYRILKQKGLVNKFLFFTVVYQICYEGRPIQETLSCLQSYPSRAYIK
;
A
#
# COMPACT_ATOMS: atom_id res chain seq x y z
N LEU A 1 -3.66 -12.01 0.71
CA LEU A 1 -2.79 -10.86 0.30
C LEU A 1 -3.52 -10.04 -0.76
N GLN A 2 -3.73 -8.73 -0.52
CA GLN A 2 -4.45 -7.85 -1.46
C GLN A 2 -3.75 -7.72 -2.83
N MET A 3 -2.41 -7.82 -2.89
CA MET A 3 -1.65 -7.80 -4.15
C MET A 3 -2.07 -8.93 -5.11
N ILE A 4 -2.26 -10.15 -4.60
CA ILE A 4 -2.68 -11.32 -5.41
C ILE A 4 -4.10 -11.09 -5.94
N ALA A 5 -5.01 -10.64 -5.08
CA ALA A 5 -6.40 -10.36 -5.45
C ALA A 5 -6.48 -9.24 -6.49
N PHE A 6 -5.68 -8.19 -6.33
CA PHE A 6 -5.61 -7.08 -7.29
C PHE A 6 -5.10 -7.56 -8.64
N ALA A 7 -3.98 -8.30 -8.67
CA ALA A 7 -3.43 -8.83 -9.91
C ALA A 7 -4.42 -9.75 -10.63
N ARG A 8 -5.12 -10.64 -9.92
CA ARG A 8 -6.14 -11.52 -10.52
C ARG A 8 -7.30 -10.77 -11.17
N ILE A 9 -7.66 -9.59 -10.68
CA ILE A 9 -8.76 -8.77 -11.22
C ILE A 9 -8.29 -7.92 -12.40
N PHE A 10 -7.06 -7.38 -12.33
CA PHE A 10 -6.62 -6.30 -13.23
C PHE A 10 -5.54 -6.72 -14.25
N CYS A 11 -4.80 -7.80 -14.02
CA CYS A 11 -3.80 -8.29 -14.99
C CYS A 11 -4.46 -9.14 -16.06
N LYS A 12 -3.94 -9.06 -17.30
CA LYS A 12 -4.35 -9.94 -18.39
C LYS A 12 -3.72 -11.33 -18.20
N GLY A 13 -4.50 -12.37 -18.46
CA GLY A 13 -4.04 -13.76 -18.37
C GLY A 13 -4.17 -14.36 -16.97
N GLN A 14 -3.69 -15.60 -16.82
CA GLN A 14 -3.79 -16.34 -15.57
C GLN A 14 -2.73 -15.88 -14.58
N VAL A 15 -3.15 -15.37 -13.43
CA VAL A 15 -2.26 -14.97 -12.33
C VAL A 15 -2.08 -16.13 -11.36
N SER A 16 -0.88 -16.70 -11.32
CA SER A 16 -0.51 -17.76 -10.38
C SER A 16 -0.11 -17.20 -9.02
N THR A 17 -0.61 -17.83 -7.95
CA THR A 17 -0.13 -17.52 -6.59
C THR A 17 1.34 -17.89 -6.39
N ALA A 18 1.84 -18.91 -7.10
CA ALA A 18 3.24 -19.33 -7.01
C ALA A 18 4.19 -18.19 -7.42
N THR A 19 3.82 -17.36 -8.39
CA THR A 19 4.61 -16.18 -8.79
C THR A 19 4.84 -15.20 -7.65
N PHE A 20 3.93 -15.10 -6.67
CA PHE A 20 4.11 -14.23 -5.51
C PHE A 20 5.01 -14.84 -4.43
N LEU A 21 5.33 -16.14 -4.54
CA LEU A 21 6.32 -16.82 -3.70
C LEU A 21 7.73 -16.70 -4.27
N GLU A 22 7.87 -16.30 -5.54
CA GLU A 22 9.15 -15.97 -6.15
C GLU A 22 9.73 -14.67 -5.58
N SER A 23 10.99 -14.39 -5.93
CA SER A 23 11.74 -13.24 -5.42
C SER A 23 11.02 -11.89 -5.64
N CYS A 24 10.36 -11.72 -6.79
CA CYS A 24 9.60 -10.52 -7.14
C CYS A 24 8.31 -10.32 -6.33
N GLY A 25 7.89 -11.31 -5.54
CA GLY A 25 6.74 -11.24 -4.66
C GLY A 25 7.16 -11.06 -3.21
N VAL A 26 7.25 -12.17 -2.47
CA VAL A 26 7.43 -12.15 -1.02
C VAL A 26 8.81 -11.63 -0.60
N ALA A 27 9.88 -11.95 -1.33
CA ALA A 27 11.23 -11.54 -0.93
C ALA A 27 11.45 -10.02 -1.13
N ASP A 28 11.01 -9.49 -2.28
CA ASP A 28 11.03 -8.05 -2.55
C ASP A 28 10.14 -7.28 -1.57
N LEU A 29 8.94 -7.79 -1.27
CA LEU A 29 8.03 -7.18 -0.30
C LEU A 29 8.69 -7.10 1.09
N ILE A 30 9.27 -8.20 1.59
CA ILE A 30 9.96 -8.22 2.88
C ILE A 30 11.11 -7.20 2.87
N THR A 31 11.98 -7.25 1.86
CA THR A 31 13.16 -6.38 1.80
C THR A 31 12.75 -4.91 1.74
N THR A 32 11.73 -4.57 0.95
CA THR A 32 11.20 -3.21 0.83
C THR A 32 10.53 -2.73 2.12
N CYS A 33 9.79 -3.59 2.82
CA CYS A 33 9.17 -3.23 4.10
C CYS A 33 10.21 -2.95 5.20
N TYR A 34 11.31 -3.71 5.24
CA TYR A 34 12.32 -3.58 6.30
C TYR A 34 13.45 -2.59 5.96
N ARG A 35 13.82 -2.45 4.68
CA ARG A 35 14.98 -1.64 4.25
C ARG A 35 14.66 -0.59 3.18
N GLY A 36 13.43 -0.55 2.68
CA GLY A 36 13.04 0.38 1.62
C GLY A 36 12.85 1.82 2.08
N GLN A 37 13.00 2.76 1.14
CA GLN A 37 12.84 4.20 1.38
C GLN A 37 11.42 4.55 1.86
N ASN A 38 10.39 3.86 1.33
CA ASN A 38 9.00 4.01 1.78
C ASN A 38 8.86 3.75 3.29
N GLY A 39 9.44 2.66 3.80
CA GLY A 39 9.36 2.32 5.23
C GLY A 39 10.06 3.36 6.11
N ARG A 40 11.21 3.87 5.65
CA ARG A 40 11.96 4.91 6.37
C ARG A 40 11.20 6.24 6.43
N VAL A 41 10.61 6.71 5.32
CA VAL A 41 9.87 7.98 5.28
C VAL A 41 8.52 7.86 6.00
N LEU A 42 7.78 6.76 5.82
CA LEU A 42 6.51 6.55 6.52
C LEU A 42 6.69 6.42 8.04
N LYS A 43 7.81 5.84 8.50
CA LYS A 43 8.14 5.83 9.93
C LYS A 43 8.36 7.24 10.47
N ALA A 44 9.03 8.11 9.70
CA ALA A 44 9.18 9.52 10.06
C ALA A 44 7.81 10.23 10.06
N PHE A 45 6.98 10.01 9.04
CA PHE A 45 5.60 10.53 8.94
C PHE A 45 4.75 10.15 10.15
N ALA A 46 4.89 8.92 10.67
CA ALA A 46 4.16 8.48 11.85
C ALA A 46 4.56 9.22 13.14
N THR A 47 5.75 9.81 13.18
CA THR A 47 6.36 10.39 14.39
C THR A 47 6.48 11.92 14.34
N ILE A 48 6.43 12.52 13.16
CA ILE A 48 6.67 13.93 12.92
C ILE A 48 5.45 14.51 12.21
N VAL A 49 4.97 15.67 12.67
CA VAL A 49 3.89 16.42 12.00
C VAL A 49 4.46 17.14 10.77
N LYS A 50 4.77 16.37 9.74
CA LYS A 50 5.20 16.83 8.41
C LYS A 50 4.42 16.08 7.35
N THR A 51 4.16 16.74 6.24
CA THR A 51 3.57 16.11 5.05
C THR A 51 4.54 15.11 4.43
N THR A 52 4.00 14.21 3.60
CA THR A 52 4.82 13.23 2.87
C THR A 52 5.81 13.95 1.95
N GLU A 53 5.38 15.04 1.30
CA GLU A 53 6.17 15.85 0.39
C GLU A 53 7.35 16.56 1.10
N GLU A 54 7.13 17.07 2.31
CA GLU A 54 8.20 17.67 3.12
C GLU A 54 9.24 16.62 3.52
N LEU A 55 8.79 15.43 3.95
CA LEU A 55 9.68 14.33 4.32
C LEU A 55 10.45 13.77 3.13
N GLU A 56 9.84 13.70 1.94
CA GLU A 56 10.54 13.34 0.70
C GLU A 56 11.71 14.29 0.42
N LYS A 57 11.47 15.61 0.53
CA LYS A 57 12.48 16.63 0.29
C LYS A 57 13.62 16.53 1.31
N ASP A 58 13.29 16.31 2.58
CA ASP A 58 14.24 16.27 3.69
C ASP A 58 15.07 14.98 3.71
N MET A 59 14.50 13.84 3.31
CA MET A 59 15.10 12.52 3.54
C MET A 59 15.70 11.87 2.29
N LEU A 60 15.25 12.26 1.09
CA LEU A 60 15.53 11.54 -0.15
C LEU A 60 16.32 12.32 -1.19
N ASN A 61 16.89 13.49 -0.85
CA ASN A 61 17.73 14.27 -1.77
C ASN A 61 17.11 14.47 -3.16
N ARG A 62 15.79 14.75 -3.22
CA ARG A 62 14.95 14.89 -4.44
C ARG A 62 14.56 13.60 -5.18
N GLN A 63 14.82 12.41 -4.63
CA GLN A 63 14.17 11.18 -5.11
C GLN A 63 12.71 11.15 -4.65
N LYS A 64 11.80 10.65 -5.51
CA LYS A 64 10.36 10.56 -5.22
C LYS A 64 10.01 9.19 -4.63
N LEU A 65 9.07 9.14 -3.69
CA LEU A 65 8.53 7.88 -3.18
C LEU A 65 7.52 7.31 -4.17
N HIS A 66 7.77 6.09 -4.60
CA HIS A 66 6.83 5.37 -5.44
C HIS A 66 5.61 4.88 -4.67
N GLY A 67 5.70 4.68 -3.35
CA GLY A 67 4.60 4.14 -2.53
C GLY A 67 3.34 5.02 -2.55
N PRO A 68 3.41 6.29 -2.08
CA PRO A 68 2.29 7.22 -2.08
C PRO A 68 1.70 7.44 -3.49
N GLN A 69 2.56 7.61 -4.49
CA GLN A 69 2.12 7.78 -5.88
C GLN A 69 1.36 6.56 -6.41
N THR A 70 1.88 5.35 -6.14
CA THR A 70 1.22 4.10 -6.52
C THR A 70 -0.11 3.94 -5.79
N SER A 71 -0.21 4.34 -4.52
CA SER A 71 -1.46 4.28 -3.76
C SER A 71 -2.56 5.15 -4.35
N THR A 72 -2.20 6.32 -4.90
CA THR A 72 -3.13 7.21 -5.60
C THR A 72 -3.73 6.54 -6.84
N GLU A 73 -2.87 5.91 -7.65
CA GLU A 73 -3.30 5.26 -8.88
C GLU A 73 -4.16 4.00 -8.59
N VAL A 74 -3.73 3.19 -7.62
CA VAL A 74 -4.49 2.01 -7.17
C VAL A 74 -5.86 2.44 -6.62
N TYR A 75 -5.92 3.46 -5.77
CA TYR A 75 -7.19 3.96 -5.23
C TYR A 75 -8.11 4.49 -6.33
N ARG A 76 -7.57 5.21 -7.31
CA ARG A 76 -8.31 5.68 -8.49
C ARG A 76 -8.95 4.52 -9.25
N ILE A 77 -8.19 3.46 -9.54
CA ILE A 77 -8.69 2.26 -10.22
C ILE A 77 -9.80 1.58 -9.40
N LEU A 78 -9.58 1.42 -8.09
CA LEU A 78 -10.57 0.80 -7.19
C LEU A 78 -11.87 1.60 -7.10
N LYS A 79 -11.77 2.94 -7.04
CA LYS A 79 -12.93 3.85 -7.02
C LYS A 79 -13.74 3.73 -8.31
N GLN A 80 -13.08 3.71 -9.47
CA GLN A 80 -13.73 3.53 -10.77
C GLN A 80 -14.44 2.17 -10.91
N LYS A 81 -13.97 1.13 -10.22
CA LYS A 81 -14.58 -0.21 -10.24
C LYS A 81 -15.54 -0.48 -9.09
N GLY A 82 -15.73 0.45 -8.15
CA GLY A 82 -16.55 0.23 -6.96
C GLY A 82 -15.96 -0.82 -6.01
N LEU A 83 -14.64 -0.99 -5.98
CA LEU A 83 -13.92 -2.02 -5.22
C LEU A 83 -13.16 -1.50 -4.00
N VAL A 84 -13.27 -0.20 -3.68
CA VAL A 84 -12.59 0.44 -2.53
C VAL A 84 -12.79 -0.37 -1.23
N ASN A 85 -14.04 -0.75 -0.93
CA ASN A 85 -14.38 -1.52 0.27
C ASN A 85 -13.84 -2.96 0.26
N LYS A 86 -13.50 -3.50 -0.92
CA LYS A 86 -12.85 -4.81 -1.04
C LYS A 86 -11.34 -4.73 -0.88
N PHE A 87 -10.72 -3.56 -0.91
CA PHE A 87 -9.26 -3.39 -0.81
C PHE A 87 -8.92 -2.41 0.30
N LEU A 88 -9.26 -2.80 1.54
CA LEU A 88 -9.15 -1.93 2.71
C LEU A 88 -7.73 -1.42 2.95
N PHE A 89 -6.70 -2.29 2.96
CA PHE A 89 -5.32 -1.86 3.14
C PHE A 89 -4.86 -0.83 2.10
N PHE A 90 -5.10 -1.07 0.81
CA PHE A 90 -4.77 -0.09 -0.23
C PHE A 90 -5.49 1.24 -0.05
N THR A 91 -6.77 1.18 0.35
CA THR A 91 -7.57 2.36 0.64
C THR A 91 -7.01 3.13 1.84
N VAL A 92 -6.80 2.47 2.97
CA VAL A 92 -6.29 3.08 4.21
C VAL A 92 -4.94 3.77 3.97
N VAL A 93 -4.02 3.13 3.23
CA VAL A 93 -2.72 3.74 2.89
C VAL A 93 -2.91 5.05 2.12
N TYR A 94 -3.77 5.07 1.10
CA TYR A 94 -4.09 6.30 0.37
C TYR A 94 -4.66 7.39 1.28
N GLN A 95 -5.61 7.03 2.15
CA GLN A 95 -6.27 7.98 3.04
C GLN A 95 -5.32 8.58 4.09
N ILE A 96 -4.36 7.80 4.58
CA ILE A 96 -3.32 8.29 5.50
C ILE A 96 -2.41 9.29 4.79
N CYS A 97 -1.99 8.97 3.56
CA CYS A 97 -1.08 9.83 2.80
C CYS A 97 -1.75 11.11 2.29
N TYR A 98 -3.06 11.10 1.97
CA TYR A 98 -3.69 12.19 1.23
C TYR A 98 -5.03 12.71 1.78
N GLU A 99 -5.74 11.97 2.63
CA GLU A 99 -7.05 12.37 3.20
C GLU A 99 -6.97 12.68 4.71
N GLY A 100 -5.76 12.70 5.29
CA GLY A 100 -5.54 13.07 6.69
C GLY A 100 -6.00 12.01 7.70
N ARG A 101 -6.19 10.76 7.28
CA ARG A 101 -6.55 9.67 8.19
C ARG A 101 -5.43 9.43 9.22
N PRO A 102 -5.73 9.32 10.53
CA PRO A 102 -4.71 9.04 11.53
C PRO A 102 -4.03 7.69 11.31
N ILE A 103 -2.69 7.68 11.30
CA ILE A 103 -1.91 6.45 11.10
C ILE A 103 -2.13 5.41 12.21
N GLN A 104 -2.49 5.85 13.41
CA GLN A 104 -2.75 5.01 14.59
C GLN A 104 -3.95 4.10 14.38
N GLU A 105 -4.90 4.48 13.52
CA GLU A 105 -6.10 3.68 13.24
C GLU A 105 -5.82 2.52 12.26
N THR A 106 -4.67 2.50 11.60
CA THR A 106 -4.34 1.51 10.56
C THR A 106 -4.55 0.08 11.04
N LEU A 107 -4.04 -0.26 12.23
CA LEU A 107 -4.14 -1.62 12.78
C LEU A 107 -5.58 -1.99 13.11
N SER A 108 -6.33 -1.08 13.75
CA SER A 108 -7.74 -1.30 14.09
C SER A 108 -8.58 -1.55 12.85
N CYS A 109 -8.32 -0.80 11.76
CA CYS A 109 -8.98 -1.02 10.48
C CYS A 109 -8.72 -2.42 9.92
N LEU A 110 -7.45 -2.86 9.96
CA LEU A 110 -7.07 -4.17 9.42
C LEU A 110 -7.58 -5.34 10.27
N GLN A 111 -7.64 -5.17 11.59
CA GLN A 111 -8.18 -6.18 12.51
C GLN A 111 -9.69 -6.39 12.32
N SER A 112 -10.42 -5.33 11.95
CA SER A 112 -11.86 -5.43 11.68
C SER A 112 -12.19 -6.15 10.36
N TYR A 113 -11.19 -6.40 9.51
CA TYR A 113 -11.42 -6.94 8.18
C TYR A 113 -11.44 -8.48 8.19
N PRO A 114 -12.50 -9.13 7.68
CA PRO A 114 -12.59 -10.58 7.70
C PRO A 114 -11.51 -11.19 6.79
N SER A 115 -10.64 -12.00 7.39
CA SER A 115 -9.52 -12.70 6.75
C SER A 115 -9.94 -13.62 5.58
N ARG A 116 -11.24 -13.88 5.39
CA ARG A 116 -11.82 -14.69 4.32
C ARG A 116 -12.30 -13.92 3.07
N ALA A 117 -12.23 -12.59 3.03
CA ALA A 117 -12.80 -11.81 1.93
C ALA A 117 -12.09 -11.96 0.56
N TYR A 118 -10.96 -12.67 0.49
CA TYR A 118 -10.16 -12.85 -0.74
C TYR A 118 -9.99 -14.31 -1.17
N ILE A 119 -10.66 -15.25 -0.50
CA ILE A 119 -10.61 -16.68 -0.80
C ILE A 119 -12.03 -17.13 -1.19
N LYS A 120 -12.44 -16.78 -2.40
CA LYS A 120 -13.47 -17.48 -3.18
C LYS A 120 -13.09 -17.39 -4.64
#